data_AF-A0A5E4D4Q7-F1
#
_entry.id   AF-A0A5E4D4Q7-F1
#
_cell.length_a   1.000
_cell.length_b   1.000
_cell.length_c   1.000
_cell.angle_alpha   90.00
_cell.angle_beta   90.00
_cell.angle_gamma   90.00
#
_symmetry.space_group_name_H-M   'P 1'
#
loop_
_entity.id
_entity.type
_entity.pdbx_description
1 polymer ?
#
loop_
_entity_poly.entity_id
_entity_poly.type
_entity_poly.pdbx_seq_one_letter_code
_entity_poly.pdbx_strand_id
1 'polypeptide(L)'
;MRFHEGKKLDYEWTQRQEKVHQHWKEDELFGYLFLNGANPILLRRSTSLPSRLVLPSGTEELGAQLKKELQNGSLFEAVFILLDGIPTNVIQREKQYLAAEDGTQWEAATYGHPDFQLHELQYHLLNTHLLGEVIAVATMRCLPGLHPVFKLHPPGPILYLRLLAPHIHNTMEINTRGQIQFNSDEGIFAKAVSTGGGGHLDLARRAMTQLTYCSLCPPDGLADRGLLGIPSALYAHDALAGR
;
A
#
# COMPACT_ATOMS: atom_id res chain seq x y z
N MET A 1 8.85 -7.38 -30.62
CA MET A 1 7.41 -7.45 -30.27
C MET A 1 6.95 -6.01 -30.06
N ARG A 2 5.97 -5.53 -30.85
CA ARG A 2 5.57 -4.10 -30.86
C ARG A 2 4.62 -3.82 -29.69
N PHE A 3 4.91 -2.75 -28.95
CA PHE A 3 4.07 -2.16 -27.93
C PHE A 3 2.80 -1.58 -28.57
N HIS A 4 1.68 -2.30 -28.51
CA HIS A 4 0.36 -1.79 -28.93
C HIS A 4 -0.65 -1.68 -27.77
N GLU A 5 -0.27 -2.01 -26.54
CA GLU A 5 -1.15 -1.92 -25.34
C GLU A 5 -1.09 -0.57 -24.60
N GLY A 6 -0.10 0.30 -24.89
CA GLY A 6 0.10 1.55 -24.15
C GLY A 6 -1.04 2.56 -24.26
N LYS A 7 -1.69 2.67 -25.43
CA LYS A 7 -2.73 3.70 -25.65
C LYS A 7 -4.03 3.47 -24.88
N LYS A 8 -4.40 2.21 -24.64
CA LYS A 8 -5.63 1.88 -23.90
C LYS A 8 -5.42 2.08 -22.40
N LEU A 9 -4.25 1.68 -21.90
CA LEU A 9 -3.82 1.98 -20.54
C LEU A 9 -3.78 3.50 -20.32
N ASP A 10 -3.11 4.27 -21.20
CA ASP A 10 -3.04 5.74 -21.06
C ASP A 10 -4.44 6.39 -21.04
N TYR A 11 -5.39 5.89 -21.84
CA TYR A 11 -6.77 6.39 -21.85
C TYR A 11 -7.53 6.06 -20.55
N GLU A 12 -7.48 4.81 -20.09
CA GLU A 12 -8.12 4.38 -18.84
C GLU A 12 -7.51 5.07 -17.60
N TRP A 13 -6.18 5.24 -17.58
CA TRP A 13 -5.47 6.02 -16.57
C TRP A 13 -5.90 7.48 -16.56
N THR A 14 -5.96 8.13 -17.72
CA THR A 14 -6.39 9.53 -17.84
C THR A 14 -7.83 9.71 -17.36
N GLN A 15 -8.75 8.81 -17.72
CA GLN A 15 -10.14 8.86 -17.27
C GLN A 15 -10.26 8.66 -15.74
N ARG A 16 -9.45 7.77 -15.16
CA ARG A 16 -9.42 7.56 -13.70
C ARG A 16 -8.89 8.81 -12.97
N GLN A 17 -7.84 9.43 -13.48
CA GLN A 17 -7.28 10.67 -12.93
C GLN A 17 -8.26 11.83 -13.02
N GLU A 18 -8.95 11.98 -14.16
CA GLU A 18 -9.95 13.02 -14.37
C GLU A 18 -11.15 12.86 -13.43
N LYS A 19 -11.63 11.62 -13.23
CA LYS A 19 -12.66 11.34 -12.23
C LYS A 19 -12.20 11.69 -10.81
N VAL A 20 -10.97 11.34 -10.42
CA VAL A 20 -10.43 11.73 -9.12
C VAL A 20 -10.37 13.26 -9.02
N HIS A 21 -9.85 13.95 -10.03
CA HIS A 21 -9.76 15.41 -10.02
C HIS A 21 -11.12 16.11 -9.88
N GLN A 22 -12.18 15.54 -10.47
CA GLN A 22 -13.54 16.11 -10.38
C GLN A 22 -14.23 15.80 -9.05
N HIS A 23 -13.93 14.66 -8.43
CA HIS A 23 -14.72 14.11 -7.31
C HIS A 23 -13.92 13.92 -6.00
N TRP A 24 -12.65 14.33 -5.93
CA TRP A 24 -11.79 14.09 -4.75
C TRP A 24 -12.29 14.69 -3.44
N LYS A 25 -13.20 15.66 -3.49
CA LYS A 25 -13.84 16.26 -2.30
C LYS A 25 -15.07 15.48 -1.81
N GLU A 26 -15.51 14.45 -2.53
CA GLU A 26 -16.69 13.66 -2.18
C GLU A 26 -16.33 12.56 -1.16
N ASP A 27 -17.06 12.51 -0.05
CA ASP A 27 -16.89 11.49 0.99
C ASP A 27 -17.07 10.07 0.44
N GLU A 28 -17.95 9.89 -0.55
CA GLU A 28 -18.16 8.60 -1.22
C GLU A 28 -16.88 8.12 -1.93
N LEU A 29 -16.21 9.00 -2.68
CA LEU A 29 -14.95 8.66 -3.33
C LEU A 29 -13.85 8.43 -2.29
N PHE A 30 -13.77 9.27 -1.25
CA PHE A 30 -12.81 9.10 -0.16
C PHE A 30 -12.93 7.71 0.49
N GLY A 31 -14.14 7.29 0.87
CA GLY A 31 -14.39 5.97 1.44
C GLY A 31 -14.13 4.83 0.44
N TYR A 32 -14.52 5.02 -0.82
CA TYR A 32 -14.30 4.03 -1.89
C TYR A 32 -12.82 3.71 -2.10
N LEU A 33 -11.93 4.70 -1.99
CA LEU A 33 -10.50 4.52 -2.19
C LEU A 33 -9.85 3.60 -1.15
N PHE A 34 -10.41 3.47 0.06
CA PHE A 34 -9.93 2.50 1.06
C PHE A 34 -10.23 1.05 0.68
N LEU A 35 -11.24 0.81 -0.16
CA LEU A 35 -11.60 -0.54 -0.64
C LEU A 35 -10.92 -0.86 -1.98
N ASN A 36 -10.83 0.12 -2.88
CA ASN A 36 -10.54 -0.10 -4.29
C ASN A 36 -9.53 0.91 -4.89
N GLY A 37 -8.92 1.75 -4.05
CA GLY A 37 -7.90 2.71 -4.44
C GLY A 37 -6.50 2.09 -4.52
N ALA A 38 -5.49 2.92 -4.37
CA ALA A 38 -4.08 2.48 -4.44
C ALA A 38 -3.67 1.64 -3.22
N ASN A 39 -4.27 1.86 -2.06
CA ASN A 39 -3.96 1.15 -0.83
C ASN A 39 -5.17 0.42 -0.21
N PRO A 40 -5.63 -0.70 -0.81
CA PRO A 40 -6.76 -1.46 -0.29
C PRO A 40 -6.39 -2.38 0.90
N ILE A 41 -5.19 -2.21 1.47
CA ILE A 41 -4.63 -3.11 2.50
C ILE A 41 -4.92 -2.61 3.93
N LEU A 42 -5.17 -1.32 4.10
CA LEU A 42 -5.28 -0.71 5.44
C LEU A 42 -6.65 -0.92 6.09
N LEU A 43 -7.73 -0.90 5.30
CA LEU A 43 -9.09 -0.97 5.83
C LEU A 43 -9.36 -2.34 6.48
N ARG A 44 -10.06 -2.31 7.62
CA ARG A 44 -10.54 -3.51 8.30
C ARG A 44 -11.90 -3.28 8.94
N ARG A 45 -12.66 -4.36 9.11
CA ARG A 45 -13.91 -4.34 9.88
C ARG A 45 -13.60 -4.21 11.37
N SER A 46 -14.25 -3.27 12.03
CA SER A 46 -14.08 -3.06 13.47
C SER A 46 -14.79 -4.17 14.25
N THR A 47 -14.11 -4.74 15.24
CA THR A 47 -14.68 -5.71 16.20
C THR A 47 -14.97 -5.09 17.56
N SER A 48 -14.41 -3.91 17.81
CA SER A 48 -14.65 -3.07 18.98
C SER A 48 -14.36 -1.61 18.62
N LEU A 49 -14.83 -0.66 19.41
CA LEU A 49 -14.44 0.74 19.22
C LEU A 49 -12.96 0.91 19.65
N PRO A 50 -12.14 1.62 18.84
CA PRO A 50 -10.75 1.86 19.20
C PRO A 50 -10.62 2.56 20.55
N SER A 51 -9.72 2.08 21.43
CA SER A 51 -9.50 2.70 22.74
C SER A 51 -8.99 4.15 22.66
N ARG A 52 -8.41 4.54 21.52
CA ARG A 52 -7.94 5.90 21.22
C ARG A 52 -9.07 6.84 20.77
N LEU A 53 -10.23 6.31 20.39
CA LEU A 53 -11.36 7.12 19.97
C LEU A 53 -12.04 7.71 21.21
N VAL A 54 -11.61 8.91 21.58
CA VAL A 54 -12.22 9.69 22.66
C VAL A 54 -13.21 10.67 22.03
N LEU A 55 -14.50 10.43 22.29
CA LEU A 55 -15.57 11.28 21.80
C LEU A 55 -15.73 12.52 22.72
N PRO A 56 -15.68 13.75 22.19
CA PRO A 56 -15.93 14.96 22.98
C PRO A 56 -17.35 14.98 23.58
N SER A 57 -17.53 15.70 24.69
CA SER A 57 -18.86 15.96 25.24
C SER A 57 -19.78 16.60 24.18
N GLY A 58 -21.05 16.19 24.09
CA GLY A 58 -21.98 16.67 23.08
C GLY A 58 -21.99 15.87 21.76
N THR A 59 -21.26 14.75 21.69
CA THR A 59 -21.24 13.83 20.53
C THR A 59 -21.91 12.48 20.82
N GLU A 60 -22.87 12.46 21.74
CA GLU A 60 -23.55 11.25 22.20
C GLU A 60 -24.29 10.53 21.06
N GLU A 61 -24.87 11.29 20.12
CA GLU A 61 -25.53 10.73 18.93
C GLU A 61 -24.54 9.97 18.04
N LEU A 62 -23.37 10.56 17.77
CA LEU A 62 -22.29 9.90 17.02
C LEU A 62 -21.85 8.62 17.75
N GLY A 63 -21.70 8.68 19.07
CA GLY A 63 -21.39 7.50 19.88
C GLY A 63 -22.44 6.39 19.76
N ALA A 64 -23.73 6.74 19.70
CA ALA A 64 -24.81 5.79 19.48
C ALA A 64 -24.79 5.19 18.06
N GLN A 65 -24.54 6.02 17.04
CA GLN A 65 -24.41 5.59 15.65
C GLN A 65 -23.23 4.61 15.47
N LEU A 66 -22.06 4.93 16.02
CA LEU A 66 -20.89 4.05 15.96
C LEU A 66 -21.16 2.68 16.62
N LYS A 67 -21.83 2.67 17.78
CA LYS A 67 -22.24 1.42 18.44
C LYS A 67 -23.23 0.61 17.60
N LYS A 68 -24.18 1.28 16.94
CA LYS A 68 -25.14 0.65 16.04
C LYS A 68 -24.44 0.00 14.84
N GLU A 69 -23.56 0.72 14.16
CA GLU A 69 -22.81 0.18 13.01
C GLU A 69 -21.85 -0.94 13.41
N LEU A 70 -21.27 -0.87 14.61
CA LEU A 70 -20.47 -1.97 15.18
C LEU A 70 -21.32 -3.23 15.40
N GLN A 71 -22.52 -3.10 15.98
CA GLN A 71 -23.44 -4.22 16.18
C GLN A 71 -23.92 -4.84 14.87
N ASN A 72 -24.13 -4.01 13.85
CA ASN A 72 -24.50 -4.44 12.50
C ASN A 72 -23.32 -5.09 11.73
N GLY A 73 -22.09 -4.96 12.24
CA GLY A 73 -20.88 -5.40 11.56
C GLY A 73 -20.55 -4.59 10.31
N SER A 74 -21.09 -3.37 10.19
CA SER A 74 -20.90 -2.42 9.08
C SER A 74 -19.91 -1.31 9.40
N LEU A 75 -19.36 -1.28 10.62
CA LEU A 75 -18.30 -0.35 11.00
C LEU A 75 -16.92 -0.84 10.51
N PHE A 76 -16.19 0.05 9.84
CA PHE A 76 -14.83 -0.18 9.38
C PHE A 76 -13.90 0.92 9.90
N GLU A 77 -12.61 0.59 9.98
CA GLU A 77 -11.57 1.49 10.44
C GLU A 77 -10.31 1.38 9.58
N ALA A 78 -9.64 2.52 9.42
CA ALA A 78 -8.30 2.63 8.84
C ALA A 78 -7.40 3.28 9.90
N VAL A 79 -6.40 2.54 10.39
CA VAL A 79 -5.59 2.95 11.54
C VAL A 79 -4.16 3.22 11.12
N PHE A 80 -3.72 4.47 11.26
CA PHE A 80 -2.39 4.94 10.83
C PHE A 80 -1.34 4.89 11.94
N ILE A 81 -1.46 3.95 12.87
CA ILE A 81 -0.66 3.93 14.11
C ILE A 81 0.86 3.86 13.88
N LEU A 82 1.30 3.26 12.78
CA LEU A 82 2.72 3.15 12.47
C LEU A 82 3.42 4.51 12.29
N LEU A 83 2.65 5.56 11.97
CA LEU A 83 3.14 6.92 11.80
C LEU A 83 3.29 7.70 13.10
N ASP A 84 2.79 7.17 14.22
CA ASP A 84 2.83 7.84 15.53
C ASP A 84 4.28 8.11 15.96
N GLY A 85 4.61 9.39 16.15
CA GLY A 85 5.97 9.82 16.50
C GLY A 85 7.04 9.56 15.42
N ILE A 86 6.66 9.36 14.14
CA ILE A 86 7.64 9.36 13.04
C ILE A 86 8.16 10.79 12.81
N PRO A 87 9.49 11.00 12.76
CA PRO A 87 10.05 12.30 12.44
C PRO A 87 9.58 12.78 11.06
N THR A 88 9.16 14.04 10.98
CA THR A 88 8.77 14.66 9.72
C THR A 88 9.91 15.45 9.10
N ASN A 89 9.90 15.54 7.78
CA ASN A 89 10.89 16.18 6.96
C ASN A 89 10.84 17.71 7.12
N VAL A 90 11.93 18.37 6.72
CA VAL A 90 12.01 19.82 6.56
C VAL A 90 12.38 20.11 5.11
N ILE A 91 11.41 20.60 4.34
CA ILE A 91 11.59 20.87 2.90
C ILE A 91 11.65 22.38 2.73
N GLN A 92 12.73 22.88 2.12
CA GLN A 92 12.95 24.33 1.94
C GLN A 92 12.83 25.14 3.24
N ARG A 93 13.29 24.57 4.37
CA ARG A 93 13.20 25.11 5.75
C ARG A 93 11.79 25.09 6.37
N GLU A 94 10.80 24.55 5.67
CA GLU A 94 9.45 24.39 6.18
C GLU A 94 9.24 22.98 6.72
N LYS A 95 8.78 22.90 7.97
CA LYS A 95 8.44 21.63 8.61
C LYS A 95 7.24 21.00 7.91
N GLN A 96 7.35 19.72 7.58
CA GLN A 96 6.28 18.94 6.98
C GLN A 96 5.43 18.26 8.06
N TYR A 97 4.20 17.88 7.70
CA TYR A 97 3.23 17.26 8.59
C TYR A 97 2.61 16.02 7.94
N LEU A 98 2.19 15.07 8.78
CA LEU A 98 1.58 13.81 8.34
C LEU A 98 0.06 13.91 8.23
N ALA A 99 -0.54 14.96 8.76
CA ALA A 99 -1.97 15.27 8.63
C ALA A 99 -2.15 16.78 8.77
N ALA A 100 -3.26 17.29 8.22
CA ALA A 100 -3.69 18.66 8.42
C ALA A 100 -4.02 18.89 9.91
N GLU A 101 -3.42 19.89 10.55
CA GLU A 101 -3.65 20.17 11.98
C GLU A 101 -5.07 20.73 12.26
N ASP A 102 -5.76 21.30 11.26
CA ASP A 102 -7.00 22.07 11.48
C ASP A 102 -8.09 21.90 10.41
N GLY A 103 -8.02 20.87 9.56
CA GLY A 103 -9.02 20.67 8.51
C GLY A 103 -9.07 21.77 7.45
N THR A 104 -8.08 22.67 7.38
CA THR A 104 -7.88 23.58 6.23
C THR A 104 -6.74 23.11 5.32
N GLN A 105 -5.83 22.26 5.82
CA GLN A 105 -4.69 21.73 5.06
C GLN A 105 -4.95 20.35 4.40
N TRP A 106 -6.14 19.75 4.55
CA TRP A 106 -6.45 18.46 3.89
C TRP A 106 -6.42 18.59 2.36
N GLU A 107 -6.59 19.81 1.85
CA GLU A 107 -6.55 20.14 0.43
C GLU A 107 -5.12 20.14 -0.16
N ALA A 108 -4.06 20.18 0.67
CA ALA A 108 -2.75 20.68 0.20
C ALA A 108 -1.56 19.70 0.27
N ALA A 109 -1.67 18.51 0.87
CA ALA A 109 -0.49 17.65 1.03
C ALA A 109 -0.72 16.17 0.72
N THR A 110 -0.85 15.82 -0.57
CA THR A 110 -0.82 14.41 -1.03
C THR A 110 0.42 13.68 -0.50
N TYR A 111 1.59 14.34 -0.55
CA TYR A 111 2.86 13.82 -0.01
C TYR A 111 2.99 13.94 1.51
N GLY A 112 1.99 14.51 2.18
CA GLY A 112 1.84 14.54 3.63
C GLY A 112 0.86 13.48 4.14
N HIS A 113 -0.11 13.09 3.31
CA HIS A 113 -1.24 12.25 3.72
C HIS A 113 -0.80 10.90 4.32
N PRO A 114 -1.39 10.45 5.45
CA PRO A 114 -0.99 9.22 6.13
C PRO A 114 -1.04 7.98 5.23
N ASP A 115 -2.09 7.89 4.41
CA ASP A 115 -2.28 6.77 3.49
C ASP A 115 -1.20 6.71 2.41
N PHE A 116 -0.77 7.86 1.89
CA PHE A 116 0.33 7.92 0.94
C PHE A 116 1.62 7.40 1.58
N GLN A 117 1.94 7.80 2.81
CA GLN A 117 3.16 7.35 3.48
C GLN A 117 3.17 5.84 3.69
N LEU A 118 2.08 5.27 4.23
CA LEU A 118 1.99 3.83 4.47
C LEU A 118 1.94 3.04 3.16
N HIS A 119 1.21 3.52 2.16
CA HIS A 119 1.17 2.92 0.84
C HIS A 119 2.59 2.80 0.26
N GLU A 120 3.28 3.93 0.12
CA GLU A 120 4.57 3.94 -0.57
C GLU A 120 5.66 3.21 0.21
N LEU A 121 5.69 3.31 1.55
CA LEU A 121 6.79 2.75 2.35
C LEU A 121 6.54 1.33 2.83
N GLN A 122 5.35 1.02 3.35
CA GLN A 122 5.05 -0.32 3.86
C GLN A 122 4.58 -1.25 2.75
N TYR A 123 3.53 -0.87 2.01
CA TYR A 123 2.87 -1.81 1.12
C TYR A 123 3.53 -1.90 -0.27
N HIS A 124 4.08 -0.80 -0.76
CA HIS A 124 4.78 -0.74 -2.03
C HIS A 124 6.26 -1.07 -1.83
N LEU A 125 7.07 -0.16 -1.25
CA LEU A 125 8.52 -0.37 -1.14
C LEU A 125 8.88 -1.63 -0.34
N LEU A 126 8.37 -1.78 0.89
CA LEU A 126 8.76 -2.91 1.73
C LEU A 126 8.18 -4.24 1.24
N ASN A 127 6.85 -4.33 1.14
CA ASN A 127 6.19 -5.62 0.88
C ASN A 127 6.32 -6.11 -0.56
N THR A 128 6.51 -5.23 -1.55
CA THR A 128 6.68 -5.66 -2.95
C THR A 128 8.16 -5.64 -3.35
N HIS A 129 8.81 -4.49 -3.27
CA HIS A 129 10.17 -4.31 -3.79
C HIS A 129 11.23 -5.02 -2.94
N LEU A 130 11.34 -4.65 -1.66
CA LEU A 130 12.41 -5.16 -0.80
C LEU A 130 12.25 -6.66 -0.51
N LEU A 131 11.02 -7.10 -0.22
CA LEU A 131 10.74 -8.52 -0.05
C LEU A 131 10.98 -9.31 -1.34
N GLY A 132 10.56 -8.76 -2.49
CA GLY A 132 10.83 -9.36 -3.81
C GLY A 132 12.32 -9.55 -4.07
N GLU A 133 13.15 -8.59 -3.68
CA GLU A 133 14.61 -8.69 -3.81
C GLU A 133 15.22 -9.74 -2.87
N VAL A 134 14.74 -9.84 -1.62
CA VAL A 134 15.15 -10.93 -0.72
C VAL A 134 14.85 -12.29 -1.35
N ILE A 135 13.66 -12.46 -1.92
CA ILE A 135 13.27 -13.68 -2.63
C ILE A 135 14.18 -13.93 -3.84
N ALA A 136 14.47 -12.89 -4.63
CA ALA A 136 15.35 -12.99 -5.80
C ALA A 136 16.77 -13.43 -5.40
N VAL A 137 17.37 -12.76 -4.42
CA VAL A 137 18.72 -13.05 -3.92
C VAL A 137 18.78 -14.45 -3.32
N ALA A 138 17.83 -14.84 -2.47
CA ALA A 138 17.77 -16.18 -1.91
C ALA A 138 17.62 -17.24 -3.01
N THR A 139 16.76 -17.01 -3.99
CA THR A 139 16.55 -17.90 -5.13
C THR A 139 17.84 -18.12 -5.91
N MET A 140 18.55 -17.05 -6.29
CA MET A 140 19.79 -17.16 -7.07
C MET A 140 20.96 -17.75 -6.28
N ARG A 141 20.99 -17.55 -4.96
CA ARG A 141 22.07 -18.08 -4.09
C ARG A 141 21.86 -19.53 -3.69
N CYS A 142 20.62 -19.96 -3.54
CA CYS A 142 20.28 -21.26 -2.96
C CYS A 142 19.75 -22.28 -3.99
N LEU A 143 19.27 -21.86 -5.16
CA LEU A 143 18.72 -22.77 -6.18
C LEU A 143 19.63 -22.83 -7.41
N PRO A 144 20.19 -24.01 -7.74
CA PRO A 144 20.92 -24.21 -8.99
C PRO A 144 20.05 -23.95 -10.23
N GLY A 145 20.69 -23.57 -11.35
CA GLY A 145 20.00 -23.31 -12.64
C GLY A 145 19.07 -24.42 -13.16
N LEU A 146 19.39 -25.66 -12.79
CA LEU A 146 18.67 -26.88 -13.15
C LEU A 146 17.61 -27.29 -12.12
N HIS A 147 17.47 -26.56 -11.02
CA HIS A 147 16.51 -26.87 -9.97
C HIS A 147 15.08 -26.69 -10.51
N PRO A 148 14.14 -27.63 -10.31
CA PRO A 148 12.79 -27.55 -10.85
C PRO A 148 12.03 -26.26 -10.53
N VAL A 149 12.28 -25.68 -9.35
CA VAL A 149 11.71 -24.38 -8.93
C VAL A 149 12.34 -23.18 -9.66
N PHE A 150 13.55 -23.33 -10.19
CA PHE A 150 14.31 -22.28 -10.89
C PHE A 150 14.22 -22.36 -12.43
N LYS A 151 13.89 -23.53 -13.00
CA LYS A 151 14.46 -24.05 -14.25
C LYS A 151 14.56 -23.11 -15.47
N LEU A 152 15.81 -23.04 -15.96
CA LEU A 152 16.26 -22.55 -17.27
C LEU A 152 16.67 -23.75 -18.15
N HIS A 153 15.84 -24.18 -19.12
CA HIS A 153 16.30 -24.92 -20.32
C HIS A 153 15.22 -25.06 -21.41
N PRO A 154 15.56 -24.86 -22.70
CA PRO A 154 15.06 -25.69 -23.81
C PRO A 154 16.25 -26.36 -24.57
N PRO A 155 16.01 -27.44 -25.34
CA PRO A 155 15.66 -27.28 -26.76
C PRO A 155 14.54 -28.24 -27.20
N GLY A 156 13.34 -27.71 -27.42
CA GLY A 156 12.20 -28.47 -27.98
C GLY A 156 10.88 -27.71 -27.85
N PRO A 157 9.90 -27.93 -28.76
CA PRO A 157 8.64 -27.17 -28.80
C PRO A 157 7.63 -27.74 -27.81
N ILE A 158 7.92 -27.67 -26.51
CA ILE A 158 6.92 -27.96 -25.46
C ILE A 158 7.06 -26.92 -24.34
N LEU A 159 5.99 -26.15 -24.20
CA LEU A 159 5.75 -25.07 -23.25
C LEU A 159 5.75 -25.64 -21.81
N TYR A 160 6.81 -25.50 -21.01
CA TYR A 160 6.74 -25.83 -19.58
C TYR A 160 7.49 -24.84 -18.66
N LEU A 161 6.66 -24.16 -17.85
CA LEU A 161 6.83 -23.70 -16.47
C LEU A 161 8.22 -23.20 -16.04
N ARG A 162 8.41 -21.88 -16.17
CA ARG A 162 9.39 -21.09 -15.39
C ARG A 162 8.69 -20.61 -14.11
N LEU A 163 8.93 -21.23 -12.96
CA LEU A 163 8.13 -20.92 -11.76
C LEU A 163 8.57 -19.65 -11.02
N LEU A 164 9.86 -19.40 -10.80
CA LEU A 164 10.33 -18.20 -10.08
C LEU A 164 11.10 -17.21 -10.96
N ALA A 165 11.91 -17.69 -11.91
CA ALA A 165 12.79 -16.84 -12.72
C ALA A 165 12.09 -15.65 -13.43
N PRO A 166 10.87 -15.78 -14.00
CA PRO A 166 10.17 -14.64 -14.61
C PRO A 166 9.70 -13.61 -13.59
N HIS A 167 9.39 -14.06 -12.37
CA HIS A 167 8.81 -13.23 -11.31
C HIS A 167 9.86 -12.43 -10.54
N ILE A 168 11.15 -12.77 -10.69
CA ILE A 168 12.28 -12.03 -10.10
C ILE A 168 13.07 -11.22 -11.15
N HIS A 169 12.59 -11.20 -12.39
CA HIS A 169 13.23 -10.48 -13.48
C HIS A 169 13.20 -8.96 -13.20
N ASN A 170 14.34 -8.30 -13.37
CA ASN A 170 14.55 -6.86 -13.15
C ASN A 170 14.33 -6.34 -11.72
N THR A 171 14.00 -7.19 -10.74
CA THR A 171 13.77 -6.79 -9.34
C THR A 171 14.99 -6.06 -8.74
N MET A 172 16.20 -6.60 -8.92
CA MET A 172 17.42 -5.95 -8.41
C MET A 172 17.72 -4.62 -9.11
N GLU A 173 17.46 -4.52 -10.42
CA GLU A 173 17.72 -3.31 -11.19
C GLU A 173 16.80 -2.17 -10.75
N ILE A 174 15.50 -2.43 -10.66
CA ILE A 174 14.53 -1.42 -10.23
C ILE A 174 14.77 -1.00 -8.79
N ASN A 175 15.12 -1.93 -7.89
CA ASN A 175 15.42 -1.58 -6.50
C ASN A 175 16.69 -0.76 -6.37
N THR A 176 17.74 -1.08 -7.14
CA THR A 176 18.97 -0.28 -7.18
C THR A 176 18.69 1.16 -7.65
N ARG A 177 17.87 1.31 -8.70
CA ARG A 177 17.41 2.64 -9.15
C ARG A 177 16.54 3.33 -8.10
N GLY A 178 15.67 2.57 -7.44
CA GLY A 178 14.83 3.01 -6.33
C GLY A 178 15.65 3.67 -5.22
N GLN A 179 16.71 3.00 -4.78
CA GLN A 179 17.60 3.52 -3.74
C GLN A 179 18.27 4.84 -4.15
N ILE A 180 18.73 4.94 -5.40
CA ILE A 180 19.43 6.14 -5.87
C ILE A 180 18.47 7.32 -6.08
N GLN A 181 17.31 7.08 -6.72
CA GLN A 181 16.42 8.16 -7.16
C GLN A 181 15.43 8.60 -6.08
N PHE A 182 15.02 7.69 -5.19
CA PHE A 182 13.95 7.96 -4.23
C PHE A 182 14.47 8.07 -2.80
N ASN A 183 15.27 7.10 -2.35
CA ASN A 183 15.65 6.96 -0.92
C ASN A 183 17.00 7.59 -0.56
N SER A 184 17.76 8.11 -1.52
CA SER A 184 19.02 8.80 -1.24
C SER A 184 18.78 10.15 -0.56
N ASP A 185 19.83 10.73 0.02
CA ASP A 185 19.79 12.07 0.64
C ASP A 185 19.36 13.17 -0.36
N GLU A 186 19.55 12.91 -1.65
CA GLU A 186 19.14 13.78 -2.76
C GLU A 186 17.92 13.25 -3.52
N GLY A 187 17.27 12.21 -3.00
CA GLY A 187 16.14 11.54 -3.63
C GLY A 187 14.81 12.26 -3.45
N ILE A 188 13.78 11.73 -4.11
CA ILE A 188 12.41 12.27 -4.05
C ILE A 188 11.88 12.32 -2.61
N PHE A 189 12.17 11.32 -1.76
CA PHE A 189 11.70 11.35 -0.37
C PHE A 189 12.25 12.55 0.39
N ALA A 190 13.56 12.79 0.31
CA ALA A 190 14.20 13.94 0.94
C ALA A 190 13.67 15.29 0.42
N LYS A 191 13.32 15.37 -0.87
CA LYS A 191 12.94 16.61 -1.55
C LYS A 191 11.46 16.97 -1.47
N ALA A 192 10.57 15.98 -1.36
CA ALA A 192 9.14 16.20 -1.57
C ALA A 192 8.22 15.49 -0.57
N VAL A 193 8.71 14.47 0.17
CA VAL A 193 7.84 13.62 1.01
C VAL A 193 7.95 13.99 2.47
N SER A 194 6.83 13.98 3.20
CA SER A 194 6.77 14.40 4.60
C SER A 194 7.54 13.49 5.55
N THR A 195 7.71 12.19 5.25
CA THR A 195 8.60 11.30 6.01
C THR A 195 10.04 11.30 5.48
N GLY A 196 10.37 12.13 4.48
CA GLY A 196 11.73 12.30 3.99
C GLY A 196 12.74 12.71 5.08
N GLY A 197 14.03 12.61 4.77
CA GLY A 197 15.09 13.04 5.71
C GLY A 197 15.31 12.12 6.93
N GLY A 198 14.73 10.92 6.92
CA GLY A 198 15.02 9.86 7.90
C GLY A 198 13.77 9.12 8.42
N GLY A 199 12.63 9.82 8.54
CA GLY A 199 11.39 9.24 9.07
C GLY A 199 10.89 8.03 8.28
N HIS A 200 11.11 8.02 6.96
CA HIS A 200 10.77 6.93 6.05
C HIS A 200 11.53 5.64 6.36
N LEU A 201 12.80 5.74 6.79
CA LEU A 201 13.59 4.59 7.23
C LEU A 201 13.09 4.05 8.56
N ASP A 202 12.73 4.93 9.51
CA ASP A 202 12.16 4.53 10.78
C ASP A 202 10.80 3.85 10.59
N LEU A 203 9.97 4.38 9.69
CA LEU A 203 8.69 3.77 9.32
C LEU A 203 8.90 2.39 8.68
N ALA A 204 9.82 2.27 7.72
CA ALA A 204 10.13 0.98 7.08
C ALA A 204 10.65 -0.05 8.10
N ARG A 205 11.50 0.36 9.05
CA ARG A 205 11.96 -0.53 10.14
C ARG A 205 10.80 -1.00 11.02
N ARG A 206 9.91 -0.08 11.44
CA ARG A 206 8.73 -0.44 12.25
C ARG A 206 7.76 -1.34 11.49
N ALA A 207 7.53 -1.08 10.22
CA ALA A 207 6.68 -1.91 9.37
C ALA A 207 7.25 -3.33 9.24
N MET A 208 8.58 -3.45 9.09
CA MET A 208 9.24 -4.75 8.99
C MET A 208 9.07 -5.62 10.25
N THR A 209 9.01 -5.02 11.45
CA THR A 209 8.77 -5.80 12.68
C THR A 209 7.34 -6.31 12.82
N GLN A 210 6.40 -5.79 12.03
CA GLN A 210 5.01 -6.23 11.98
C GLN A 210 4.70 -7.16 10.80
N LEU A 211 5.67 -7.39 9.90
CA LEU A 211 5.47 -8.21 8.73
C LEU A 211 5.30 -9.69 9.13
N THR A 212 4.19 -10.29 8.71
CA THR A 212 3.90 -11.71 8.94
C THR A 212 3.69 -12.43 7.62
N TYR A 213 3.92 -13.74 7.61
CA TYR A 213 3.62 -14.56 6.44
C TYR A 213 2.14 -14.46 6.04
N CYS A 214 1.21 -14.55 7.00
CA CYS A 214 -0.23 -14.44 6.74
C CYS A 214 -0.62 -13.10 6.10
N SER A 215 0.03 -11.99 6.49
CA SER A 215 -0.24 -10.67 5.86
C SER A 215 0.16 -10.59 4.38
N LEU A 216 1.01 -11.50 3.90
CA LEU A 216 1.41 -11.60 2.49
C LEU A 216 0.51 -12.56 1.69
N CYS A 217 -0.37 -13.29 2.36
CA CYS A 217 -1.31 -14.23 1.77
C CYS A 217 -2.69 -13.57 1.69
N PRO A 218 -3.19 -13.21 0.49
CA PRO A 218 -4.50 -12.56 0.35
C PRO A 218 -5.66 -13.26 1.09
N PRO A 219 -5.78 -14.60 1.09
CA PRO A 219 -6.87 -15.28 1.80
C PRO A 219 -6.87 -14.98 3.30
N ASP A 220 -5.71 -15.09 3.93
CA ASP A 220 -5.54 -14.90 5.37
C ASP A 220 -5.68 -13.40 5.70
N GLY A 221 -4.99 -12.54 4.96
CA GLY A 221 -5.05 -11.09 5.16
C GLY A 221 -6.44 -10.48 4.93
N LEU A 222 -7.26 -11.02 4.02
CA LEU A 222 -8.65 -10.59 3.83
C LEU A 222 -9.58 -11.13 4.93
N ALA A 223 -9.35 -12.35 5.40
CA ALA A 223 -10.08 -12.92 6.53
C ALA A 223 -9.82 -12.13 7.82
N ASP A 224 -8.55 -11.88 8.14
CA ASP A 224 -8.10 -11.14 9.34
C ASP A 224 -8.61 -9.70 9.37
N ARG A 225 -8.87 -9.11 8.20
CA ARG A 225 -9.44 -7.76 8.07
C ARG A 225 -10.96 -7.76 7.94
N GLY A 226 -11.61 -8.92 7.88
CA GLY A 226 -13.06 -9.04 7.78
C GLY A 226 -13.64 -8.53 6.45
N LEU A 227 -12.86 -8.64 5.36
CA LEU A 227 -13.22 -8.16 4.02
C LEU A 227 -13.74 -9.25 3.07
N LEU A 228 -13.72 -10.52 3.50
CA LEU A 228 -14.28 -11.61 2.72
C LEU A 228 -15.78 -11.42 2.47
N GLY A 229 -16.21 -11.63 1.23
CA GLY A 229 -17.62 -11.59 0.84
C GLY A 229 -18.25 -10.20 0.77
N ILE A 230 -17.49 -9.12 0.95
CA ILE A 230 -18.00 -7.75 0.80
C ILE A 230 -18.18 -7.44 -0.70
N PRO A 231 -19.41 -7.18 -1.19
CA PRO A 231 -19.63 -6.98 -2.63
C PRO A 231 -18.86 -5.78 -3.22
N SER A 232 -18.71 -4.70 -2.45
CA SER A 232 -18.01 -3.48 -2.87
C SER A 232 -16.47 -3.57 -2.82
N ALA A 233 -15.90 -4.65 -2.26
CA ALA A 233 -14.45 -4.83 -2.14
C ALA A 233 -13.89 -5.54 -3.39
N LEU A 234 -13.78 -4.82 -4.52
CA LEU A 234 -13.33 -5.37 -5.80
C LEU A 234 -11.92 -5.96 -5.71
N TYR A 235 -11.02 -5.28 -5.00
CA TYR A 235 -9.68 -5.81 -4.69
C TYR A 235 -9.75 -7.21 -4.06
N ALA A 236 -10.68 -7.46 -3.13
CA ALA A 236 -10.79 -8.73 -2.44
C ALA A 236 -11.23 -9.85 -3.39
N HIS A 237 -12.16 -9.55 -4.29
CA HIS A 237 -12.63 -10.51 -5.30
C HIS A 237 -11.50 -10.87 -6.26
N ASP A 238 -10.80 -9.87 -6.81
CA ASP A 238 -9.72 -10.06 -7.77
C ASP A 238 -8.52 -10.80 -7.14
N ALA A 239 -8.16 -10.45 -5.90
CA ALA A 239 -7.07 -11.10 -5.18
C ALA A 239 -7.34 -12.58 -4.86
N LEU A 240 -8.61 -12.99 -4.77
CA LEU A 240 -9.00 -14.38 -4.51
C LEU A 240 -9.23 -15.18 -5.81
N ALA A 241 -9.52 -14.51 -6.93
CA ALA A 241 -9.79 -15.14 -8.22
C ALA A 241 -8.54 -15.76 -8.88
N GLY A 242 -7.34 -15.38 -8.46
CA GLY A 242 -6.06 -15.91 -8.98
C GLY A 242 -5.68 -17.32 -8.52
N ARG A 243 -6.65 -18.16 -8.14
CA ARG A 243 -6.45 -19.56 -7.75
C ARG A 243 -6.92 -20.54 -8.82
#